data_AF-A0A7Y4SVV2-F1
#
_entry.id   AF-A0A7Y4SVV2-F1
#
_cell.length_a   1.000
_cell.length_b   1.000
_cell.length_c   1.000
_cell.angle_alpha   90.00
_cell.angle_beta   90.00
_cell.angle_gamma   90.00
#
_symmetry.space_group_name_H-M   'P 1'
#
loop_
_entity.id
_entity.type
_entity.pdbx_description
1 polymer ?
#
loop_
_entity_poly.entity_id
_entity_poly.type
_entity_poly.pdbx_seq_one_letter_code
_entity_poly.pdbx_strand_id
1 'polypeptide(L)'
;MAHIWLLDGDPREWTPMPLVGDALTLVNGTLRPVDETPPIPFAQTRLVIRRLAEATHTWALLTTSRALRLNGDPVPLGVALLDDRDEIRLPDLTVWFSTEAQAHVEPFPESTRGFCPRCKQPIEVATPAVRCPGCALWHHASDELPCWSYASTCAACSKDTALDAGYRWTPEDL
;
A
#
# COMPACT_ATOMS: atom_id res chain seq x y z
N MET A 1 3.59 0.96 1.57
CA MET A 1 2.45 0.73 2.48
C MET A 1 1.23 0.47 1.63
N ALA A 2 0.42 -0.53 1.96
CA ALA A 2 -0.80 -0.79 1.19
C ALA A 2 -1.81 0.35 1.35
N HIS A 3 -2.60 0.59 0.33
CA HIS A 3 -3.59 1.66 0.27
C HIS A 3 -4.81 1.22 -0.54
N ILE A 4 -5.91 1.94 -0.37
CA ILE A 4 -7.12 1.79 -1.18
C ILE A 4 -7.31 3.08 -1.97
N TRP A 5 -7.53 2.97 -3.27
CA TRP A 5 -7.98 4.07 -4.09
C TRP A 5 -9.49 4.23 -3.94
N LEU A 6 -9.90 5.41 -3.53
CA LEU A 6 -11.30 5.82 -3.41
C LEU A 6 -11.58 6.92 -4.42
N LEU A 7 -12.70 6.81 -5.12
CA LEU A 7 -13.20 7.87 -5.96
C LEU A 7 -13.94 8.88 -5.08
N ASP A 8 -13.35 10.05 -4.85
CA ASP A 8 -13.88 11.10 -3.97
C ASP A 8 -13.96 12.46 -4.69
N GLY A 9 -14.73 13.39 -4.14
CA GLY A 9 -14.79 14.79 -4.59
C GLY A 9 -15.71 15.10 -5.78
N ASP A 10 -15.71 16.40 -6.14
CA ASP A 10 -16.24 16.98 -7.37
C ASP A 10 -15.22 18.02 -7.91
N PRO A 11 -14.50 17.74 -9.02
CA PRO A 11 -14.62 16.55 -9.86
C PRO A 11 -14.18 15.28 -9.12
N ARG A 12 -14.73 14.14 -9.55
CA ARG A 12 -14.37 12.83 -9.02
C ARG A 12 -12.93 12.51 -9.38
N GLU A 13 -12.07 12.41 -8.37
CA GLU A 13 -10.64 12.08 -8.50
C GLU A 13 -10.32 10.84 -7.66
N TRP A 14 -9.43 9.98 -8.15
CA TRP A 14 -8.97 8.84 -7.37
C TRP A 14 -7.95 9.29 -6.34
N THR A 15 -8.31 9.16 -5.06
CA THR A 15 -7.44 9.50 -3.95
C THR A 15 -6.91 8.24 -3.26
N PRO A 16 -5.59 8.08 -3.08
CA PRO A 16 -5.02 6.94 -2.39
C PRO A 16 -5.14 7.14 -0.88
N MET A 17 -5.87 6.24 -0.23
CA MET A 17 -6.08 6.25 1.22
C MET A 17 -5.24 5.15 1.88
N PRO A 18 -4.22 5.51 2.69
CA PRO A 18 -3.30 4.54 3.28
C PRO A 18 -4.00 3.65 4.31
N LEU A 19 -3.71 2.34 4.28
CA LEU A 19 -4.20 1.37 5.27
C LEU A 19 -3.37 1.42 6.56
N VAL A 20 -3.64 2.42 7.42
CA VAL A 20 -2.95 2.58 8.72
C VAL A 20 -3.55 1.61 9.75
N GLY A 21 -2.73 0.68 10.24
CA GLY A 21 -3.12 -0.32 11.24
C GLY A 21 -3.35 -1.72 10.67
N ASP A 22 -3.83 -2.64 11.52
CA ASP A 22 -4.01 -4.06 11.18
C ASP A 22 -5.39 -4.40 10.62
N ALA A 23 -6.40 -3.61 10.95
CA ALA A 23 -7.78 -3.86 10.52
C ALA A 23 -8.50 -2.53 10.33
N LEU A 24 -9.03 -2.33 9.13
CA LEU A 24 -9.78 -1.13 8.76
C LEU A 24 -11.16 -1.52 8.24
N THR A 25 -12.16 -0.73 8.58
CA THR A 25 -13.50 -0.79 7.99
C THR A 25 -13.69 0.36 7.02
N LEU A 26 -14.38 0.10 5.91
CA LEU A 26 -14.78 1.13 4.94
C LEU A 26 -16.26 1.43 5.12
N VAL A 27 -16.56 2.61 5.67
CA VAL A 27 -17.93 3.07 5.96
C VAL A 27 -18.16 4.38 5.22
N ASN A 28 -19.11 4.38 4.28
CA ASN A 28 -19.47 5.55 3.47
C ASN A 28 -18.24 6.24 2.82
N GLY A 29 -17.35 5.45 2.22
CA GLY A 29 -16.13 5.97 1.57
C GLY A 29 -15.02 6.40 2.55
N THR A 30 -15.22 6.27 3.86
CA THR A 30 -14.19 6.60 4.86
C THR A 30 -13.59 5.33 5.47
N LEU A 31 -12.27 5.23 5.47
CA LEU A 31 -11.55 4.18 6.21
C LEU A 31 -11.45 4.54 7.69
N ARG A 32 -11.74 3.57 8.56
CA ARG A 32 -11.63 3.71 10.02
C ARG A 32 -10.98 2.48 10.63
N PRO A 33 -10.10 2.61 11.64
CA PRO A 33 -9.61 1.46 12.39
C PRO A 33 -10.76 0.70 13.05
N VAL A 34 -10.71 -0.64 13.03
CA VAL A 34 -11.78 -1.46 13.62
C VAL A 34 -11.92 -1.24 15.13
N ASP A 35 -10.81 -1.03 15.85
CA ASP A 35 -10.80 -0.86 17.31
C ASP A 35 -11.41 0.47 17.79
N GLU A 36 -11.44 1.49 16.92
CA GLU A 36 -12.00 2.82 17.21
C GLU A 36 -13.50 2.92 16.86
N THR A 37 -14.04 1.83 16.33
CA THR A 37 -15.43 1.83 15.92
C THR A 37 -16.29 1.62 17.18
N PRO A 38 -17.16 2.58 17.60
CA PRO A 38 -18.26 2.22 18.50
C PRO A 38 -19.02 1.05 17.87
N PRO A 39 -19.87 0.29 18.60
CA PRO A 39 -20.70 -0.75 17.99
C PRO A 39 -21.66 -0.09 16.99
N ILE A 40 -21.16 0.19 15.78
CA ILE A 40 -21.95 0.51 14.62
C ILE A 40 -22.76 -0.76 14.42
N PRO A 41 -24.09 -0.65 14.31
CA PRO A 41 -24.90 -1.79 13.95
C PRO A 41 -24.24 -2.46 12.73
N PHE A 42 -23.92 -3.75 12.81
CA PHE A 42 -23.27 -4.52 11.73
C PHE A 42 -23.95 -4.33 10.35
N ALA A 43 -25.19 -3.84 10.34
CA ALA A 43 -25.93 -3.39 9.17
C ALA A 43 -25.26 -2.27 8.33
N GLN A 44 -24.32 -1.48 8.89
CA GLN A 44 -23.68 -0.36 8.15
C GLN A 44 -22.21 -0.62 7.80
N THR A 45 -21.55 -1.60 8.42
CA THR A 45 -20.19 -1.99 8.06
C THR A 45 -20.24 -2.95 6.88
N ARG A 46 -19.87 -2.47 5.70
CA ARG A 46 -19.96 -3.27 4.47
C ARG A 46 -18.70 -4.05 4.17
N LEU A 47 -17.56 -3.63 4.72
CA LEU A 47 -16.27 -4.10 4.27
C LEU A 47 -15.21 -3.90 5.34
N VAL A 48 -14.45 -4.96 5.64
CA VAL A 48 -13.29 -4.94 6.52
C VAL A 48 -12.07 -5.45 5.75
N ILE A 49 -10.98 -4.71 5.83
CA ILE A 49 -9.68 -5.06 5.25
C ILE A 49 -8.72 -5.32 6.40
N ARG A 50 -8.10 -6.49 6.43
CA ARG A 50 -7.27 -6.94 7.55
C ARG A 50 -5.93 -7.46 7.08
N ARG A 51 -4.86 -7.00 7.72
CA ARG A 51 -3.51 -7.54 7.57
C ARG A 51 -3.45 -8.89 8.29
N LEU A 52 -3.06 -9.95 7.59
CA LEU A 52 -3.02 -11.31 8.15
C LEU A 52 -1.72 -11.61 8.91
N ALA A 53 -0.59 -11.08 8.44
CA ALA A 53 0.69 -11.19 9.14
C ALA A 53 1.64 -10.05 8.73
N GLU A 54 2.33 -9.47 9.72
CA GLU A 54 3.27 -8.36 9.52
C GLU A 54 4.38 -8.69 8.49
N ALA A 55 4.91 -9.91 8.53
CA ALA A 55 6.01 -10.32 7.67
C ALA A 55 5.62 -10.45 6.19
N THR A 56 4.36 -10.79 5.91
CA THR A 56 3.91 -11.19 4.56
C THR A 56 3.31 -10.05 3.75
N HIS A 57 2.96 -8.93 4.39
CA HIS A 57 2.16 -7.86 3.77
C HIS A 57 0.88 -8.39 3.11
N THR A 58 0.38 -9.55 3.53
CA THR A 58 -0.85 -10.16 2.99
C THR A 58 -2.06 -9.52 3.64
N TRP A 59 -3.00 -9.11 2.80
CA TRP A 59 -4.26 -8.51 3.21
C TRP A 59 -5.43 -9.42 2.84
N ALA A 60 -6.42 -9.45 3.71
CA ALA A 60 -7.68 -10.14 3.50
C ALA A 60 -8.83 -9.14 3.50
N LEU A 61 -9.78 -9.41 2.63
CA LEU A 61 -11.05 -8.74 2.53
C LEU A 61 -12.13 -9.59 3.22
N LEU A 62 -12.92 -8.95 4.08
CA LEU A 62 -14.02 -9.55 4.83
C LEU A 62 -15.28 -8.71 4.63
N THR A 63 -16.40 -9.34 4.31
CA THR A 63 -17.70 -8.67 4.13
C THR A 63 -18.84 -9.61 4.49
N THR A 64 -19.98 -9.03 4.87
CA THR A 64 -21.26 -9.75 4.98
C THR A 64 -22.10 -9.62 3.70
N SER A 65 -21.69 -8.77 2.75
CA SER A 65 -22.41 -8.54 1.50
C SER A 65 -22.18 -9.66 0.50
N ARG A 66 -23.26 -10.33 0.09
CA ARG A 66 -23.23 -11.31 -1.01
C ARG A 66 -23.07 -10.68 -2.40
N ALA A 67 -23.17 -9.35 -2.49
CA ALA A 67 -23.00 -8.61 -3.73
C ALA A 67 -21.54 -8.22 -4.00
N LEU A 68 -20.61 -8.56 -3.11
CA LEU A 68 -19.19 -8.30 -3.32
C LEU A 68 -18.68 -9.03 -4.57
N ARG A 69 -17.98 -8.27 -5.40
CA ARG A 69 -17.16 -8.76 -6.49
C ARG A 69 -15.72 -8.34 -6.28
N LEU A 70 -14.80 -9.26 -6.54
CA LEU A 70 -13.37 -9.01 -6.60
C LEU A 70 -12.93 -9.24 -8.05
N ASN A 71 -12.41 -8.21 -8.72
CA ASN A 71 -12.06 -8.26 -10.15
C ASN A 71 -13.21 -8.78 -11.04
N GLY A 72 -14.45 -8.42 -10.70
CA GLY A 72 -15.67 -8.88 -11.39
C GLY A 72 -16.24 -10.23 -10.91
N ASP A 73 -15.42 -11.07 -10.26
CA ASP A 73 -15.82 -12.38 -9.78
C ASP A 73 -16.56 -12.29 -8.43
N PRO A 74 -17.67 -13.03 -8.24
CA PRO A 74 -18.41 -13.01 -6.99
C PRO A 74 -17.60 -13.65 -5.84
N VAL A 75 -17.70 -13.06 -4.65
CA VAL A 75 -17.06 -13.59 -3.42
C VAL A 75 -18.14 -14.15 -2.47
N PRO A 76 -18.64 -15.38 -2.70
CA PRO A 76 -19.86 -15.89 -2.05
C PRO A 76 -19.73 -16.10 -0.54
N LEU A 77 -18.51 -16.38 -0.05
CA LEU A 77 -18.24 -16.56 1.38
C LEU A 77 -17.94 -15.24 2.10
N GLY A 78 -17.88 -14.13 1.36
CA GLY A 78 -17.53 -12.81 1.91
C GLY A 78 -16.10 -12.73 2.44
N VAL A 79 -15.21 -13.63 2.03
CA VAL A 79 -13.79 -13.64 2.40
C VAL A 79 -12.93 -13.84 1.15
N ALA A 80 -11.92 -13.00 0.96
CA ALA A 80 -10.92 -13.13 -0.11
C ALA A 80 -9.54 -12.64 0.34
N LEU A 81 -8.47 -13.16 -0.26
CA LEU A 81 -7.15 -12.54 -0.19
C LEU A 81 -7.06 -11.44 -1.25
N LEU A 82 -6.32 -10.38 -0.94
CA LEU A 82 -6.11 -9.26 -1.84
C LEU A 82 -4.71 -9.31 -2.45
N ASP A 83 -4.65 -9.20 -3.76
CA ASP A 83 -3.44 -9.01 -4.57
C ASP A 83 -3.33 -7.56 -5.07
N ASP A 84 -2.13 -7.16 -5.49
CA ASP A 84 -1.88 -5.79 -6.00
C ASP A 84 -2.83 -5.46 -7.16
N ARG A 85 -3.52 -4.31 -7.05
CA ARG A 85 -4.47 -3.77 -8.04
C ARG A 85 -5.77 -4.56 -8.14
N ASP A 86 -6.17 -5.21 -7.06
CA ASP A 86 -7.49 -5.82 -6.98
C ASP A 86 -8.61 -4.77 -6.98
N GLU A 87 -9.57 -4.93 -7.89
CA GLU A 87 -10.84 -4.21 -7.87
C GLU A 87 -11.77 -4.82 -6.84
N ILE A 88 -12.28 -3.99 -5.93
CA ILE A 88 -13.26 -4.37 -4.93
C ILE A 88 -14.55 -3.61 -5.26
N ARG A 89 -15.59 -4.35 -5.65
CA ARG A 89 -16.86 -3.79 -6.11
C ARG A 89 -18.06 -4.27 -5.29
N LEU A 90 -18.83 -3.31 -4.80
CA LEU A 90 -20.16 -3.45 -4.21
C LEU A 90 -21.16 -2.64 -5.07
N PRO A 91 -22.49 -2.81 -4.89
CA PRO A 91 -23.48 -2.14 -5.74
C PRO A 91 -23.37 -0.61 -5.83
N ASP A 92 -22.86 0.04 -4.79
CA ASP A 92 -22.75 1.50 -4.64
C ASP A 92 -21.33 1.98 -4.34
N LEU A 93 -20.33 1.08 -4.45
CA LEU A 93 -18.96 1.38 -4.09
C LEU A 93 -18.00 0.58 -4.97
N THR A 94 -17.07 1.29 -5.62
CA THR A 94 -15.95 0.68 -6.33
C THR A 94 -14.67 1.28 -5.77
N VAL A 95 -13.77 0.43 -5.31
CA VAL A 95 -12.47 0.83 -4.80
C VAL A 95 -11.41 -0.13 -5.32
N TRP A 96 -10.16 0.30 -5.28
CA TRP A 96 -9.05 -0.55 -5.70
C TRP A 96 -8.03 -0.71 -4.59
N PHE A 97 -7.63 -1.94 -4.32
CA PHE A 97 -6.54 -2.23 -3.39
C PHE A 97 -5.21 -2.19 -4.13
N SER A 98 -4.20 -1.57 -3.52
CA SER A 98 -2.85 -1.54 -4.06
C SER A 98 -1.82 -1.69 -2.95
N THR A 99 -0.79 -2.46 -3.24
CA THR A 99 0.41 -2.62 -2.42
C THR A 99 1.54 -1.71 -2.89
N GLU A 100 1.34 -0.93 -3.97
CA GLU A 100 2.36 -0.01 -4.46
C GLU A 100 2.82 0.91 -3.32
N ALA A 101 4.13 0.93 -3.10
CA ALA A 101 4.76 1.81 -2.13
C ALA A 101 5.53 2.92 -2.87
N GLN A 102 5.51 4.11 -2.28
CA GLN A 102 6.43 5.17 -2.65
C GLN A 102 7.76 5.00 -1.94
N ALA A 103 8.83 5.38 -2.64
CA ALA A 103 10.14 5.45 -2.04
C ALA A 103 10.14 6.56 -1.00
N HIS A 104 10.62 6.27 0.20
CA HIS A 104 10.79 7.25 1.25
C HIS A 104 12.08 6.94 2.01
N VAL A 105 12.67 7.98 2.59
CA VAL A 105 13.87 7.85 3.41
C VAL A 105 13.46 7.40 4.80
N GLU A 106 14.03 6.30 5.27
CA GLU A 106 13.83 5.78 6.61
C GLU A 106 15.17 5.28 7.20
N PRO A 107 15.29 5.18 8.53
CA PRO A 107 16.47 4.59 9.15
C PRO A 107 16.64 3.13 8.71
N PHE A 108 17.85 2.76 8.31
CA PHE A 108 18.14 1.37 7.94
C PHE A 108 17.90 0.42 9.13
N PRO A 109 17.12 -0.67 8.97
CA PRO A 109 16.63 -1.46 10.09
C PRO A 109 17.72 -2.28 10.80
N GLU A 110 17.66 -2.36 12.13
CA GLU A 110 18.63 -3.10 12.96
C GLU A 110 18.68 -4.61 12.66
N SER A 111 17.56 -5.17 12.24
CA SER A 111 17.41 -6.60 11.92
C SER A 111 18.01 -6.99 10.56
N THR A 112 18.46 -6.02 9.77
CA THR A 112 18.95 -6.24 8.41
C THR A 112 20.44 -5.95 8.32
N ARG A 113 21.14 -6.75 7.52
CA ARG A 113 22.48 -6.44 7.03
C ARG A 113 22.41 -6.34 5.52
N GLY A 114 23.09 -5.37 4.94
CA GLY A 114 23.01 -5.14 3.50
C GLY A 114 24.09 -4.22 2.98
N PHE A 115 24.33 -4.32 1.68
CA PHE A 115 25.22 -3.44 0.92
C PHE A 115 24.38 -2.63 -0.04
N CYS A 116 24.72 -1.35 -0.20
CA CYS A 116 24.08 -0.54 -1.22
C CYS A 116 24.48 -1.06 -2.61
N PRO A 117 23.53 -1.39 -3.49
CA PRO A 117 23.86 -1.92 -4.82
C PRO A 117 24.50 -0.87 -5.74
N ARG A 118 24.50 0.42 -5.38
CA ARG A 118 25.17 1.47 -6.14
C ARG A 118 26.64 1.60 -5.79
N CYS A 119 26.97 2.00 -4.56
CA CYS A 119 28.35 2.22 -4.12
C CYS A 119 29.05 0.94 -3.62
N LYS A 120 28.30 -0.16 -3.46
CA LYS A 120 28.77 -1.46 -2.94
C LYS A 120 29.28 -1.43 -1.49
N GLN A 121 29.09 -0.32 -0.77
CA GLN A 121 29.44 -0.19 0.65
C GLN A 121 28.32 -0.72 1.56
N PRO A 122 28.65 -1.19 2.77
CA PRO A 122 27.64 -1.55 3.76
C PRO A 122 26.76 -0.35 4.13
N ILE A 123 25.49 -0.62 4.44
CA ILE A 123 24.58 0.39 5.00
C ILE A 123 24.57 0.20 6.52
N GLU A 124 24.91 1.24 7.24
CA GLU A 124 24.94 1.22 8.70
C GLU A 124 23.53 1.30 9.27
N VAL A 125 23.28 0.57 10.35
CA VAL A 125 22.01 0.57 11.07
C VAL A 125 21.66 1.99 11.51
N ALA A 126 20.37 2.32 11.45
CA ALA A 126 19.78 3.61 11.79
C ALA A 126 20.23 4.79 10.89
N THR A 127 21.08 4.57 9.88
CA THR A 127 21.44 5.63 8.92
C THR A 127 20.35 5.83 7.87
N PRO A 128 20.21 7.05 7.30
CA PRO A 128 19.22 7.33 6.27
C PRO A 128 19.39 6.42 5.04
N ALA A 129 18.37 5.65 4.74
CA ALA A 129 18.34 4.73 3.61
C ALA A 129 16.96 4.73 2.94
N VAL A 130 16.92 4.23 1.71
CA VAL A 130 15.67 4.01 0.96
C VAL A 130 15.61 2.55 0.57
N ARG A 131 14.51 1.87 0.92
CA ARG A 131 14.18 0.58 0.35
C ARG A 131 13.44 0.78 -0.96
N CYS A 132 14.02 0.32 -2.06
CA CYS A 132 13.41 0.46 -3.37
C CYS A 132 12.04 -0.25 -3.39
N PRO A 133 10.93 0.43 -3.72
CA PRO A 133 9.62 -0.20 -3.74
C PRO A 133 9.42 -1.18 -4.91
N GLY A 134 10.29 -1.15 -5.93
CA GLY A 134 10.22 -2.06 -7.07
C GLY A 134 10.95 -3.39 -6.86
N CYS A 135 12.14 -3.38 -6.24
CA CYS A 135 12.97 -4.58 -6.07
C CYS A 135 13.36 -4.89 -4.62
N ALA A 136 12.86 -4.12 -3.65
CA ALA A 136 13.08 -4.27 -2.22
C ALA A 136 14.54 -4.13 -1.74
N LEU A 137 15.49 -3.77 -2.60
CA LEU A 137 16.89 -3.52 -2.23
C LEU A 137 17.06 -2.16 -1.55
N TRP A 138 17.99 -2.10 -0.60
CA TRP A 138 18.29 -0.90 0.17
C TRP A 138 19.41 -0.07 -0.45
N HIS A 139 19.27 1.26 -0.40
CA HIS A 139 20.24 2.23 -0.88
C HIS A 139 20.53 3.28 0.20
N HIS A 140 21.77 3.78 0.27
CA HIS A 140 22.05 4.98 1.09
C HIS A 140 21.27 6.19 0.58
N ALA A 141 20.82 7.02 1.51
CA ALA A 141 20.11 8.27 1.23
C ALA A 141 20.58 9.43 2.13
N SER A 142 21.80 9.34 2.66
CA SER A 142 22.42 10.43 3.41
C SER A 142 23.06 11.47 2.48
N ASP A 143 23.38 12.64 3.01
CA ASP A 143 24.06 13.70 2.25
C ASP A 143 25.45 13.28 1.76
N GLU A 144 26.18 12.49 2.55
CA GLU A 144 27.51 11.97 2.21
C GLU A 144 27.44 10.86 1.14
N LEU A 145 26.39 10.05 1.19
CA LEU A 145 26.15 8.93 0.27
C LEU A 145 24.73 9.02 -0.31
N PRO A 146 24.45 9.96 -1.24
CA PRO A 146 23.13 10.15 -1.83
C PRO A 146 22.84 9.08 -2.91
N CYS A 147 23.12 7.81 -2.62
CA CYS A 147 23.13 6.73 -3.60
C CYS A 147 21.74 6.46 -4.22
N TRP A 148 20.66 6.69 -3.48
CA TRP A 148 19.30 6.60 -4.01
C TRP A 148 19.06 7.65 -5.10
N SER A 149 19.25 8.93 -4.78
CA SER A 149 18.98 10.06 -5.68
C SER A 149 20.08 10.36 -6.70
N TYR A 150 21.22 9.66 -6.62
CA TYR A 150 22.36 9.87 -7.51
C TYR A 150 22.05 9.70 -9.02
N ALA A 151 21.09 8.84 -9.37
CA ALA A 151 20.64 8.66 -10.75
C ALA A 151 19.13 8.50 -10.76
N SER A 152 18.47 8.81 -11.88
CA SER A 152 16.99 8.83 -12.02
C SER A 152 16.30 7.48 -11.83
N THR A 153 17.04 6.36 -11.80
CA THR A 153 16.48 5.03 -11.56
C THR A 153 17.31 4.24 -10.55
N CYS A 154 16.63 3.31 -9.87
CA CYS A 154 17.25 2.33 -8.98
C CYS A 154 18.41 1.61 -9.70
N ALA A 155 19.48 1.32 -8.96
CA ALA A 155 20.65 0.62 -9.51
C ALA A 155 20.38 -0.84 -9.90
N ALA A 156 19.21 -1.40 -9.55
CA ALA A 156 18.86 -2.80 -9.77
C ALA A 156 17.54 -3.01 -10.53
N CYS A 157 16.73 -1.97 -10.73
CA CYS A 157 15.47 -2.05 -11.49
C CYS A 157 15.11 -0.69 -12.09
N SER A 158 14.05 -0.64 -12.90
CA SER A 158 13.60 0.59 -13.58
C SER A 158 12.69 1.49 -12.72
N LYS A 159 12.69 1.35 -11.39
CA LYS A 159 11.92 2.25 -10.50
C LYS A 159 12.61 3.61 -10.44
N ASP A 160 11.80 4.67 -10.55
CA ASP A 160 12.23 6.07 -10.40
C ASP A 160 12.74 6.32 -8.97
N THR A 161 13.72 7.20 -8.85
CA THR A 161 14.33 7.60 -7.57
C THR A 161 13.80 8.91 -7.01
N ALA A 162 13.02 9.67 -7.78
CA ALA A 162 12.30 10.82 -7.25
C ALA A 162 11.36 10.35 -6.12
N LEU A 163 11.53 10.93 -4.93
CA LEU A 163 10.76 10.56 -3.73
C LEU A 163 9.31 11.06 -3.83
N ASP A 164 9.06 12.02 -4.71
CA ASP A 164 7.80 12.67 -5.01
C ASP A 164 7.22 12.25 -6.37
N ALA A 165 7.73 11.17 -6.97
CA ALA A 165 7.26 10.66 -8.28
C ALA A 165 5.78 10.23 -8.31
N GLY A 166 5.08 10.27 -7.17
CA GLY A 166 3.71 9.80 -7.04
C GLY A 166 3.59 8.27 -7.14
N TYR A 167 2.35 7.79 -7.28
CA TYR A 167 2.07 6.39 -7.61
C TYR A 167 2.18 6.21 -9.13
N ARG A 168 2.79 5.12 -9.60
CA ARG A 168 2.90 4.85 -11.05
C ARG A 168 1.59 4.38 -11.65
N TRP A 169 0.71 3.85 -10.82
CA TRP A 169 -0.58 3.36 -11.23
C TRP A 169 -1.69 4.11 -10.50
N THR A 170 -2.67 4.58 -11.27
CA THR A 170 -3.96 5.06 -10.77
C THR A 170 -5.07 4.26 -11.46
N PRO A 171 -6.26 4.11 -10.85
CA PRO A 171 -7.37 3.41 -11.49
C PRO A 171 -7.98 4.13 -12.71
N GLU A 172 -7.53 5.34 -13.06
CA GLU A 172 -8.03 6.11 -14.21
C GLU A 172 -7.64 5.47 -15.55
N ASP A 173 -6.58 4.67 -15.56
CA ASP A 173 -6.02 4.05 -16.75
C ASP A 173 -6.70 2.70 -17.12
N LEU A 174 -7.84 2.35 -16.49
CA LEU A 174 -8.53 1.06 -16.64
C LEU A 174 -9.91 1.13 -17.30
#